data_AF-A0A9E0BQ01-F1
#
_entry.id   AF-A0A9E0BQ01-F1
#
_cell.length_a   1.000
_cell.length_b   1.000
_cell.length_c   1.000
_cell.angle_alpha   90.00
_cell.angle_beta   90.00
_cell.angle_gamma   90.00
#
_symmetry.space_group_name_H-M   'P 1'
#
loop_
_entity.id
_entity.type
_entity.pdbx_description
1 polymer ?
#
loop_
_entity_poly.entity_id
_entity_poly.type
_entity_poly.pdbx_seq_one_letter_code
_entity_poly.pdbx_strand_id
1 'polypeptide(L)'
;MLSRDIRLKTPRLVLRPTEPGDAQRMAQIQSNWKVTRMLRLAPWPATEAAMAEWADLHVQEWAAGTAYRFAVLLAGVMIGAADIDDIKGDEGEIGYWFDEPYWG
;
A
#
# COMPACT_ATOMS: atom_id res chain seq x y z
N MET A 1 19.11 5.32 3.39
CA MET A 1 18.08 4.36 2.96
C MET A 1 17.06 4.19 4.07
N LEU A 2 15.75 4.20 3.75
CA LEU A 2 14.70 4.26 4.77
C LEU A 2 14.58 2.92 5.50
N SER A 3 14.54 2.94 6.83
CA SER A 3 14.37 1.71 7.62
C SER A 3 12.91 1.25 7.61
N ARG A 4 12.67 -0.07 7.69
CA ARG A 4 11.32 -0.67 7.71
C ARG A 4 10.62 -0.62 9.08
N ASP A 5 11.30 -0.14 10.11
CA ASP A 5 10.68 0.19 11.39
C ASP A 5 10.04 1.60 11.39
N ILE A 6 10.18 2.37 10.29
CA ILE A 6 9.59 3.71 10.19
C ILE A 6 8.08 3.67 10.41
N ARG A 7 7.58 4.65 11.18
CA ARG A 7 6.16 4.89 11.39
C ARG A 7 5.89 6.37 11.25
N LEU A 8 5.06 6.74 10.27
CA LEU A 8 4.57 8.12 10.16
C LEU A 8 3.24 8.20 10.89
N LYS A 9 3.08 9.20 11.76
CA LYS A 9 1.87 9.37 12.56
C LYS A 9 1.22 10.71 12.23
N THR A 10 -0.09 10.69 12.06
CA THR A 10 -0.94 11.88 12.01
C THR A 10 -1.90 11.83 13.21
N PRO A 11 -2.73 12.85 13.45
CA PRO A 11 -3.74 12.79 14.52
C PRO A 11 -4.69 11.60 14.43
N ARG A 12 -4.91 11.04 13.23
CA ARG A 12 -5.86 9.96 12.99
C ARG A 12 -5.24 8.67 12.46
N LEU A 13 -4.10 8.77 11.77
CA LEU A 13 -3.56 7.70 10.96
C LEU A 13 -2.15 7.29 11.40
N VAL A 14 -1.86 6.01 11.22
CA VAL A 14 -0.50 5.47 11.27
C VAL A 14 -0.18 4.92 9.90
N LEU A 15 0.94 5.33 9.34
CA LEU A 15 1.50 4.74 8.12
C LEU A 15 2.72 3.92 8.51
N ARG A 16 2.74 2.67 8.05
CA ARG A 16 3.86 1.74 8.24
C ARG A 16 4.15 1.00 6.93
N PRO A 17 5.37 0.47 6.72
CA PRO A 17 5.62 -0.38 5.57
C PRO A 17 4.59 -1.50 5.49
N THR A 18 4.18 -1.84 4.27
CA THR A 18 3.35 -3.03 4.01
C THR A 18 4.08 -4.29 4.44
N GLU A 19 3.36 -5.29 4.91
CA GLU A 19 3.89 -6.60 5.32
C GLU A 19 3.00 -7.73 4.78
N PRO A 20 3.50 -8.97 4.68
CA PRO A 20 2.70 -10.08 4.13
C PRO A 20 1.35 -10.29 4.83
N GLY A 21 1.27 -9.96 6.13
CA GLY A 21 0.01 -10.02 6.90
C GLY A 21 -1.08 -9.05 6.44
N ASP A 22 -0.77 -8.05 5.62
CA ASP A 22 -1.74 -7.12 5.05
C ASP A 22 -2.50 -7.72 3.85
N ALA A 23 -1.97 -8.78 3.23
CA ALA A 23 -2.41 -9.29 1.94
C ALA A 23 -3.92 -9.56 1.89
N GLN A 24 -4.48 -10.17 2.94
CA GLN A 24 -5.90 -10.45 3.03
C GLN A 24 -6.74 -9.16 3.00
N ARG A 25 -6.36 -8.16 3.79
CA ARG A 25 -7.09 -6.89 3.87
C ARG A 25 -6.93 -6.09 2.58
N MET A 26 -5.75 -6.12 1.97
CA MET A 26 -5.50 -5.50 0.66
C MET A 26 -6.39 -6.10 -0.43
N ALA A 27 -6.51 -7.43 -0.47
CA ALA A 27 -7.34 -8.14 -1.43
C ALA A 27 -8.83 -7.79 -1.27
N GLN A 28 -9.31 -7.68 -0.02
CA GLN A 28 -10.69 -7.26 0.26
C GLN A 28 -10.99 -5.87 -0.30
N ILE A 29 -10.09 -4.91 -0.06
CA ILE A 29 -10.28 -3.53 -0.50
C ILE A 29 -10.17 -3.44 -2.04
N GLN A 30 -9.14 -4.05 -2.63
CA GLN A 30 -8.93 -4.03 -4.09
C GLN A 30 -10.03 -4.79 -4.85
N SER A 31 -10.72 -5.74 -4.20
CA SER A 31 -11.90 -6.42 -4.75
C SER A 31 -13.17 -5.58 -4.73
N ASN A 32 -13.13 -4.33 -4.24
CA ASN A 32 -14.19 -3.36 -4.49
C ASN A 32 -13.97 -2.70 -5.86
N TRP A 33 -14.94 -2.84 -6.77
CA TRP A 33 -14.85 -2.29 -8.14
C TRP A 33 -14.63 -0.78 -8.15
N LYS A 34 -15.23 -0.04 -7.20
CA LYS A 34 -15.04 1.41 -7.12
C LYS A 34 -13.59 1.78 -6.81
N VAL A 35 -12.87 0.92 -6.08
CA VAL A 35 -11.44 1.06 -5.81
C VAL A 35 -10.62 0.60 -7.01
N THR A 36 -10.77 -0.66 -7.45
CA THR A 36 -9.88 -1.26 -8.46
C THR A 36 -9.88 -0.48 -9.77
N ARG A 37 -11.03 0.07 -10.19
CA ARG A 37 -11.13 0.78 -11.49
C ARG A 37 -10.26 2.05 -11.56
N MET A 38 -9.79 2.54 -10.41
CA MET A 38 -8.91 3.70 -10.30
C MET A 38 -7.43 3.30 -10.24
N LEU A 39 -7.12 2.01 -10.10
CA LEU A 39 -5.77 1.51 -9.93
C LEU A 39 -5.13 1.15 -11.27
N ARG A 40 -3.87 1.52 -11.42
CA ARG A 40 -3.03 1.11 -12.54
C ARG A 40 -2.55 -0.32 -12.30
N LEU A 41 -2.67 -1.19 -13.32
CA LEU A 41 -2.16 -2.57 -13.31
C LEU A 41 -2.70 -3.48 -12.19
N ALA A 42 -3.88 -3.17 -11.63
CA ALA A 42 -4.50 -4.01 -10.61
C ALA A 42 -5.19 -5.25 -11.22
N PRO A 43 -4.90 -6.47 -10.74
CA PRO A 43 -5.65 -7.66 -11.13
C PRO A 43 -7.09 -7.57 -10.61
N TRP A 44 -8.03 -8.09 -11.39
CA TRP A 44 -9.44 -8.16 -10.99
C TRP A 44 -10.06 -9.54 -11.27
N PRO A 45 -10.69 -10.18 -10.26
CA PRO A 45 -10.67 -9.80 -8.85
C PRO A 45 -9.28 -9.98 -8.22
N ALA A 46 -9.01 -9.23 -7.15
CA ALA A 46 -7.77 -9.40 -6.40
C ALA A 46 -7.80 -10.71 -5.61
N THR A 47 -6.68 -11.43 -5.57
CA THR A 47 -6.52 -12.60 -4.71
C THR A 47 -5.54 -12.30 -3.58
N GLU A 48 -5.72 -12.96 -2.45
CA GLU A 48 -4.77 -12.85 -1.33
C GLU A 48 -3.36 -13.26 -1.75
N ALA A 49 -3.23 -14.30 -2.59
CA ALA A 49 -1.95 -14.73 -3.14
C ALA A 49 -1.28 -13.62 -3.98
N ALA A 50 -2.01 -12.97 -4.88
CA ALA A 50 -1.48 -11.85 -5.67
C ALA A 50 -1.08 -10.66 -4.78
N MET A 51 -1.82 -10.39 -3.71
CA MET A 51 -1.47 -9.33 -2.76
C MET A 51 -0.25 -9.69 -1.90
N ALA A 52 -0.06 -10.96 -1.55
CA ALA A 52 1.12 -11.44 -0.85
C ALA A 52 2.38 -11.33 -1.74
N GLU A 53 2.29 -11.76 -3.00
CA GLU A 53 3.36 -11.60 -3.99
C GLU A 53 3.72 -10.13 -4.20
N TRP A 54 2.72 -9.25 -4.28
CA TRP A 54 2.92 -7.81 -4.38
C TRP A 54 3.61 -7.25 -3.12
N ALA A 55 3.19 -7.66 -1.92
CA ALA A 55 3.82 -7.26 -0.67
C ALA A 55 5.29 -7.72 -0.57
N ASP A 56 5.62 -8.92 -1.06
CA ASP A 56 6.99 -9.43 -1.09
C ASP A 56 7.87 -8.64 -2.07
N LEU A 57 7.35 -8.29 -3.25
CA LEU A 57 8.04 -7.40 -4.20
C LEU A 57 8.40 -6.07 -3.55
N HIS A 58 7.51 -5.50 -2.74
CA HIS A 58 7.77 -4.23 -2.05
C HIS A 58 8.88 -4.32 -1.01
N VAL A 59 9.10 -5.50 -0.42
CA VAL A 59 10.25 -5.68 0.47
C VAL A 59 11.54 -5.46 -0.30
N GLN A 60 11.60 -5.98 -1.53
CA GLN A 60 12.76 -5.84 -2.40
C GLN A 60 12.92 -4.41 -2.92
N GLU A 61 11.85 -3.76 -3.39
CA GLU A 61 11.92 -2.37 -3.87
C GLU A 61 12.25 -1.39 -2.75
N TRP A 62 11.73 -1.62 -1.55
CA TRP A 62 12.11 -0.87 -0.36
C TRP A 62 13.60 -1.04 -0.09
N ALA A 63 14.11 -2.27 -0.18
CA ALA A 63 15.52 -2.62 -0.02
C ALA A 63 16.43 -2.18 -1.19
N ALA A 64 15.85 -1.71 -2.31
CA ALA A 64 16.56 -1.06 -3.40
C ALA A 64 16.41 0.47 -3.38
N GLY A 65 15.48 1.00 -2.59
CA GLY A 65 15.14 2.43 -2.57
C GLY A 65 14.38 2.90 -3.81
N THR A 66 13.79 1.96 -4.57
CA THR A 66 13.05 2.24 -5.82
C THR A 66 11.56 2.47 -5.59
N ALA A 67 11.03 2.03 -4.45
CA ALA A 67 9.68 2.34 -4.00
C ALA A 67 9.54 2.20 -2.48
N TYR A 68 8.62 2.98 -1.89
CA TYR A 68 8.24 2.91 -0.48
C TYR A 68 6.72 2.85 -0.35
N ARG A 69 6.19 1.67 -0.04
CA ARG A 69 4.74 1.42 0.07
C ARG A 69 4.31 1.23 1.51
N PHE A 70 3.36 2.06 1.93
CA PHE A 70 2.86 2.11 3.29
C PHE A 70 1.42 1.61 3.37
N ALA A 71 1.15 0.69 4.30
CA ALA A 71 -0.21 0.47 4.77
C ALA A 71 -0.65 1.70 5.59
N VAL A 72 -1.86 2.16 5.35
CA VAL A 72 -2.47 3.28 6.07
C VAL A 72 -3.51 2.73 7.04
N LEU A 73 -3.29 2.95 8.34
CA LEU A 73 -4.10 2.41 9.42
C LEU A 73 -4.90 3.52 10.11
N LEU A 74 -6.18 3.25 10.36
CA LEU A 74 -7.06 4.02 11.24
C LEU A 74 -7.48 3.14 12.41
N ALA A 75 -7.18 3.57 13.64
CA ALA A 75 -7.46 2.80 14.87
C ALA A 75 -6.97 1.33 14.81
N GLY A 76 -5.82 1.09 14.16
CA GLY A 76 -5.23 -0.26 14.02
C GLY A 76 -5.76 -1.08 12.84
N VAL A 77 -6.78 -0.60 12.12
CA VAL A 77 -7.34 -1.26 10.94
C VAL A 77 -6.72 -0.66 9.68
N MET A 78 -6.19 -1.49 8.78
CA MET A 78 -5.76 -1.02 7.46
C MET A 78 -6.97 -0.58 6.63
N ILE A 79 -6.93 0.67 6.19
CA ILE A 79 -7.98 1.31 5.38
C ILE A 79 -7.53 1.63 3.95
N GLY A 80 -6.28 1.34 3.60
CA GLY A 80 -5.72 1.64 2.29
C GLY A 80 -4.20 1.57 2.28
N ALA A 81 -3.61 2.02 1.18
CA ALA A 81 -2.18 2.20 1.04
C ALA A 81 -1.86 3.57 0.44
N ALA A 82 -0.67 4.06 0.75
CA ALA A 82 -0.07 5.24 0.13
C ALA A 82 1.41 4.95 -0.12
N ASP A 83 1.94 5.49 -1.21
CA ASP A 83 3.28 5.14 -1.64
C ASP A 83 3.98 6.21 -2.45
N ILE A 84 5.27 5.97 -2.61
CA ILE A 84 6.10 6.61 -3.61
C ILE A 84 6.77 5.48 -4.41
N ASP A 85 6.62 5.45 -5.72
CA ASP A 85 7.27 4.49 -6.60
C ASP A 85 7.93 5.14 -7.83
N ASP A 86 8.52 4.30 -8.69
CA ASP A 86 9.39 4.69 -9.81
C ASP A 86 10.48 5.71 -9.40
N ILE A 87 11.05 5.53 -8.20
CA ILE A 87 12.01 6.49 -7.63
C ILE A 87 13.30 6.50 -8.45
N LYS A 88 13.64 7.67 -8.99
CA LYS A 88 14.84 7.93 -9.80
C LYS A 88 15.49 9.21 -9.32
N GLY A 89 16.56 9.10 -8.53
CA GLY A 89 17.23 10.27 -7.95
C GLY A 89 16.35 10.94 -6.90
N ASP A 90 15.93 12.18 -7.18
CA ASP A 90 15.04 13.01 -6.35
C ASP A 90 13.59 13.06 -6.85
N GLU A 91 13.27 12.32 -7.92
CA GLU A 91 11.93 12.19 -8.48
C GLU A 91 11.29 10.85 -8.11
N GLY A 92 9.97 10.83 -7.95
CA GLY A 92 9.15 9.64 -7.73
C GLY A 92 7.67 9.95 -7.91
N GLU A 93 6.88 8.93 -8.27
CA GLU A 93 5.43 9.04 -8.44
C GLU A 93 4.73 8.74 -7.10
N ILE A 94 3.69 9.50 -6.76
CA ILE A 94 2.88 9.25 -5.56
C ILE A 94 1.63 8.47 -5.94
N GLY A 95 1.43 7.31 -5.34
CA GLY A 95 0.22 6.50 -5.42
C GLY A 95 -0.55 6.46 -4.10
N TYR A 96 -1.87 6.27 -4.19
CA TYR A 96 -2.69 5.93 -3.03
C TYR A 96 -4.00 5.26 -3.43
N TRP A 97 -4.55 4.47 -2.52
CA TRP A 97 -5.89 3.91 -2.64
C TRP A 97 -6.45 3.57 -1.27
N PHE A 98 -7.76 3.73 -1.12
CA PHE A 98 -8.45 3.57 0.15
C PHE A 98 -9.73 2.78 -0.02
N ASP A 99 -10.12 2.09 1.04
CA ASP A 99 -11.41 1.41 1.13
C ASP A 99 -12.55 2.43 1.11
N GLU A 100 -13.58 2.13 0.33
CA GLU A 100 -14.69 3.03 0.02
C GLU A 100 -15.38 3.62 1.26
N PRO A 101 -15.63 2.87 2.36
CA PRO A 101 -16.27 3.41 3.56
C PRO A 101 -15.49 4.53 4.27
N TYR A 102 -14.20 4.72 3.92
CA TYR A 102 -13.33 5.74 4.51
C TYR A 102 -13.07 6.91 3.57
N TRP A 103 -13.83 7.02 2.48
CA TRP A 103 -13.80 8.18 1.59
C TRP A 103 -14.68 9.30 2.13
N GLY A 104 -14.10 10.48 2.33
CA GLY A 104 -14.81 11.71 2.76
C GLY A 104 -15.19 11.73 4.23
#